data_AF-A0A7Y5MDU0-F1
#
_entry.id   AF-A0A7Y5MDU0-F1
#
_cell.length_a   1.000
_cell.length_b   1.000
_cell.length_c   1.000
_cell.angle_alpha   90.00
_cell.angle_beta   90.00
_cell.angle_gamma   90.00
#
_symmetry.space_group_name_H-M   'P 1'
#
loop_
_entity.id
_entity.type
_entity.pdbx_description
1 polymer ?
#
loop_
_entity_poly.entity_id
_entity_poly.type
_entity_poly.pdbx_seq_one_letter_code
_entity_poly.pdbx_strand_id
1 'polypeptide(L)'
;MNIIVTNPDGIIVTSLFSTTPRQSTVLLLLFVSISFLLVIIDRSPVHLEKRAPAVAITEQSLAFYEGTLSGSLGGPYAYRVLVPYGISVFHALLPFAPVLVIDGIIKFFLLILCQWGLYRYLCLFFPRSAALFGVLYADILISFTLSSIAGPSITETADILNMVFFIAAFYALHQRSLPLLLITLFVATWNRETILAILPMIIIDDIRRKERPIRSIAAMVVVLSAYVVIRLIIPASQGAWFTFTGLVKNIPFLSPEHTMNALMGNIHVALLLLPLIVLSLVGFRRKPVFLQNAMAIVPLFIVAHYLVGVIIETRLWMPLFIILIPLSLITILESLERPSSNTPS
;
A
#
# COMPACT_ATOMS: atom_id res chain seq x y z
N MET A 1 -24.70 -26.87 -7.23
CA MET A 1 -24.30 -27.08 -8.64
C MET A 1 -22.94 -26.42 -8.81
N ASN A 2 -21.85 -27.21 -8.91
CA ASN A 2 -20.51 -26.66 -9.06
C ASN A 2 -20.34 -26.23 -10.52
N ILE A 3 -20.21 -24.93 -10.76
CA ILE A 3 -19.88 -24.42 -12.09
C ILE A 3 -18.36 -24.48 -12.19
N ILE A 4 -17.85 -25.42 -12.97
CA ILE A 4 -16.44 -25.48 -13.32
C ILE A 4 -16.23 -24.44 -14.42
N VAL A 5 -15.70 -23.28 -14.05
CA VAL A 5 -15.24 -22.29 -15.03
C VAL A 5 -13.76 -22.53 -15.25
N THR A 6 -13.41 -23.05 -16.42
CA THR A 6 -12.02 -23.11 -16.88
C THR A 6 -11.60 -21.70 -17.33
N ASN A 7 -10.65 -21.10 -16.62
CA ASN A 7 -9.96 -19.91 -17.11
C ASN A 7 -9.12 -20.30 -18.35
N PRO A 8 -8.93 -19.45 -19.38
CA PRO A 8 -8.00 -19.69 -20.50
C PRO A 8 -6.60 -20.22 -20.12
N ASP A 9 -6.15 -20.00 -18.89
CA ASP A 9 -4.88 -20.53 -18.37
C ASP A 9 -4.98 -21.97 -17.78
N GLY A 10 -6.11 -22.66 -17.94
CA GLY A 10 -6.30 -24.05 -17.49
C GLY A 10 -6.47 -24.24 -15.98
N ILE A 11 -6.55 -23.16 -15.20
CA ILE A 11 -6.78 -23.22 -13.76
C ILE A 11 -8.26 -23.51 -13.51
N ILE A 12 -8.56 -24.68 -12.94
CA ILE A 12 -9.89 -25.04 -12.45
C ILE A 12 -10.14 -24.21 -11.18
N VAL A 13 -10.82 -23.07 -11.34
CA VAL A 13 -11.34 -22.33 -10.20
C VAL A 13 -12.70 -22.92 -9.86
N THR A 14 -12.74 -23.87 -8.93
CA THR A 14 -14.01 -24.38 -8.41
C THR A 14 -14.80 -23.21 -7.82
N SER A 15 -16.06 -23.06 -8.20
CA SER A 15 -16.95 -21.96 -7.81
C SER A 15 -17.36 -22.02 -6.32
N LEU A 16 -16.39 -22.08 -5.41
CA LEU A 16 -16.54 -21.98 -3.95
C LEU A 16 -16.63 -20.50 -3.53
N PHE A 17 -17.38 -19.66 -4.25
CA PHE A 17 -17.37 -18.20 -4.04
C PHE A 17 -18.56 -17.65 -3.24
N SER A 18 -19.55 -18.45 -2.86
CA SER A 18 -20.58 -17.97 -1.91
C SER A 18 -20.03 -18.05 -0.48
N THR A 19 -19.57 -16.91 0.05
CA THR A 19 -19.40 -16.79 1.50
C THR A 19 -20.78 -16.89 2.11
N THR A 20 -20.96 -17.79 3.08
CA THR A 20 -22.23 -17.77 3.82
C THR A 20 -22.30 -16.46 4.60
N PRO A 21 -23.50 -15.87 4.79
CA PRO A 21 -23.64 -14.63 5.55
C PRO A 21 -22.93 -14.69 6.91
N ARG A 22 -22.99 -15.85 7.58
CA ARG A 22 -22.29 -16.11 8.85
C ARG A 22 -20.76 -15.96 8.73
N GLN A 23 -20.14 -16.49 7.66
CA GLN A 23 -18.69 -16.32 7.45
C GLN A 23 -18.32 -14.87 7.22
N SER A 24 -19.12 -14.13 6.44
CA SER A 24 -18.90 -12.70 6.21
C SER A 24 -18.98 -11.89 7.51
N THR A 25 -19.93 -12.19 8.40
CA THR A 25 -20.02 -11.54 9.71
C THR A 25 -18.80 -11.82 10.59
N VAL A 26 -18.33 -13.07 10.65
CA VAL A 26 -17.14 -13.43 11.44
C VAL A 26 -15.89 -12.71 10.92
N LEU A 27 -15.70 -12.66 9.61
CA LEU A 27 -14.58 -11.93 8.99
C LEU A 27 -14.65 -10.44 9.29
N LEU A 28 -15.84 -9.82 9.20
CA LEU A 28 -16.02 -8.41 9.51
C LEU A 28 -15.68 -8.11 10.98
N LEU A 29 -16.14 -8.94 11.92
CA LEU A 29 -15.81 -8.78 13.35
C LEU A 29 -14.31 -8.90 13.61
N LEU A 30 -13.64 -9.85 12.94
CA LEU A 30 -12.20 -10.02 13.02
C LEU A 30 -11.46 -8.77 12.51
N PHE A 31 -11.82 -8.28 11.32
CA PHE A 31 -11.22 -7.09 10.71
C PHE A 31 -11.46 -5.82 11.53
N VAL A 32 -12.69 -5.64 12.05
CA VAL A 32 -13.01 -4.56 13.00
C VAL A 32 -12.10 -4.62 14.22
N SER A 33 -11.95 -5.81 14.83
CA SER A 33 -11.15 -5.98 16.04
C SER A 33 -9.67 -5.67 15.81
N ILE A 34 -9.09 -6.20 14.72
CA ILE A 34 -7.69 -5.97 14.37
C ILE A 34 -7.46 -4.50 13.97
N SER A 35 -8.36 -3.91 13.19
CA SER A 35 -8.28 -2.49 12.82
C SER A 35 -8.28 -1.58 14.04
N PHE A 36 -9.08 -1.90 15.07
CA PHE A 36 -9.08 -1.16 16.33
C PHE A 36 -7.73 -1.27 17.06
N LEU A 37 -7.17 -2.48 17.13
CA LEU A 37 -5.85 -2.70 17.73
C LEU A 37 -4.74 -1.95 16.98
N LEU A 38 -4.75 -1.98 15.64
CA LEU A 38 -3.78 -1.26 14.82
C LEU A 38 -3.85 0.26 15.05
N VAL A 39 -5.05 0.84 15.15
CA VAL A 39 -5.22 2.27 15.46
C VAL A 39 -4.72 2.58 16.88
N ILE A 40 -4.94 1.70 17.87
CA ILE A 40 -4.39 1.89 19.21
C ILE A 40 -2.87 1.87 19.20
N ILE A 41 -2.26 0.90 18.49
CA ILE A 41 -0.80 0.76 18.40
C ILE A 41 -0.21 2.00 17.75
N ASP A 42 -0.77 2.45 16.63
CA ASP A 42 -0.40 3.66 15.91
C ASP A 42 -0.51 4.93 16.78
N ARG A 43 -1.55 5.02 17.63
CA ARG A 43 -1.74 6.17 18.53
C ARG A 43 -1.03 6.07 19.87
N SER A 44 -0.42 4.92 20.17
CA SER A 44 0.30 4.73 21.43
C SER A 44 1.39 5.79 21.66
N PRO A 45 2.15 6.28 20.66
CA PRO A 45 3.18 7.28 20.92
C PRO A 45 2.62 8.66 21.24
N VAL A 46 1.43 9.02 20.73
CA VAL A 46 0.72 10.24 21.15
C VAL A 46 0.37 10.19 22.65
N HIS A 47 0.09 9.01 23.19
CA HIS A 47 -0.09 8.85 24.63
C HIS A 47 1.24 8.91 25.41
N LEU A 48 2.36 8.56 24.79
CA LEU A 48 3.69 8.70 25.38
C LEU A 48 4.13 10.16 25.50
N GLU A 49 3.65 11.06 24.65
CA GLU A 49 3.90 12.52 24.75
C GLU A 49 3.51 13.07 26.14
N LYS A 50 2.44 12.53 26.76
CA LYS A 50 2.04 12.88 28.14
C LYS A 50 3.09 12.50 29.19
N ARG A 51 3.89 11.48 28.92
CA ARG A 51 4.95 10.98 29.81
C ARG A 51 6.34 11.53 29.45
N ALA A 52 6.54 11.88 28.19
CA ALA A 52 7.79 12.40 27.65
C ALA A 52 7.51 13.61 26.73
N PRO A 53 7.25 14.80 27.31
CA PRO A 53 6.79 15.99 26.56
C PRO A 53 7.83 16.57 25.59
N ALA A 54 9.06 16.04 25.58
CA ALA A 54 10.09 16.44 24.61
C ALA A 54 9.76 16.04 23.17
N VAL A 55 8.80 15.13 22.93
CA VAL A 55 8.41 14.69 21.58
C VAL A 55 7.07 15.30 21.21
N ALA A 56 7.09 16.40 20.46
CA ALA A 56 5.90 17.18 20.07
C ALA A 56 5.10 16.53 18.92
N ILE A 57 4.62 15.28 19.10
CA ILE A 57 3.94 14.50 18.05
C ILE A 57 2.61 15.14 17.64
N THR A 58 1.84 15.58 18.64
CA THR A 58 0.55 16.24 18.42
C THR A 58 0.72 17.53 17.62
N GLU A 59 1.68 18.37 18.03
CA GLU A 59 1.99 19.62 17.37
C GLU A 59 2.47 19.39 15.92
N GLN A 60 3.38 18.44 15.69
CA GLN A 60 3.84 18.10 14.34
C GLN A 60 2.70 17.61 13.44
N SER A 61 1.74 16.87 14.00
CA SER A 61 0.58 16.38 13.24
C SER A 61 -0.39 17.50 12.88
N LEU A 62 -0.60 18.46 13.79
CA LEU A 62 -1.41 19.65 13.51
C LEU A 62 -0.72 20.60 12.52
N ALA A 63 0.58 20.84 12.70
CA ALA A 63 1.38 21.64 11.77
C ALA A 63 1.38 21.04 10.36
N PHE A 64 1.44 19.71 10.24
CA PHE A 64 1.28 19.03 8.95
C PHE A 64 -0.10 19.28 8.35
N TYR A 65 -1.15 19.07 9.13
CA TYR A 65 -2.54 19.26 8.69
C TYR A 65 -2.81 20.69 8.21
N GLU A 66 -2.52 21.69 9.05
CA GLU A 66 -2.68 23.11 8.74
C GLU A 66 -1.78 23.53 7.58
N GLY A 67 -0.57 22.98 7.55
CA GLY A 67 0.41 23.23 6.50
C GLY A 67 -0.04 22.73 5.12
N THR A 68 -0.68 21.56 5.05
CA THR A 68 -1.27 21.04 3.80
C THR A 68 -2.47 21.87 3.38
N LEU A 69 -3.38 22.22 4.29
CA LEU A 69 -4.58 23.00 3.96
C LEU A 69 -4.26 24.43 3.51
N SER A 70 -3.25 25.05 4.11
CA SER A 70 -2.78 26.39 3.74
C SER A 70 -1.88 26.42 2.50
N GLY A 71 -1.42 25.26 2.01
CA GLY A 71 -0.43 25.17 0.94
C GLY A 71 0.97 25.65 1.33
N SER A 72 1.23 25.84 2.64
CA SER A 72 2.53 26.31 3.13
C SER A 72 3.61 25.23 3.12
N LEU A 73 3.23 23.94 3.17
CA LEU A 73 4.17 22.85 3.00
C LEU A 73 4.73 22.78 1.57
N GLY A 74 5.97 22.31 1.46
CA GLY A 74 6.55 21.97 0.17
C GLY A 74 5.94 20.70 -0.44
N GLY A 75 6.18 20.49 -1.73
CA GLY A 75 5.96 19.19 -2.35
C GLY A 75 6.88 18.12 -1.73
N PRO A 76 6.47 16.85 -1.64
CA PRO A 76 5.21 16.28 -2.13
C PRO A 76 4.02 16.42 -1.15
N TYR A 77 4.23 16.97 0.05
CA TYR A 77 3.23 16.96 1.11
C TYR A 77 2.02 17.86 0.83
N ALA A 78 2.22 19.01 0.18
CA ALA A 78 1.13 19.89 -0.24
C ALA A 78 0.12 19.23 -1.19
N TYR A 79 0.56 18.22 -1.95
CA TYR A 79 -0.27 17.53 -2.94
C TYR A 79 -1.01 16.31 -2.38
N ARG A 80 -0.90 16.03 -1.07
CA ARG A 80 -1.64 14.93 -0.42
C ARG A 80 -3.01 15.42 0.02
N VAL A 81 -3.94 15.52 -0.92
CA VAL A 81 -5.20 16.26 -0.71
C VAL A 81 -6.25 15.42 0.01
N LEU A 82 -6.44 14.15 -0.40
CA LEU A 82 -7.64 13.42 0.00
C LEU A 82 -7.84 13.27 1.52
N VAL A 83 -6.78 12.91 2.25
CA VAL A 83 -6.90 12.68 3.70
C VAL A 83 -7.03 13.99 4.49
N PRO A 84 -6.13 14.99 4.38
CA PRO A 84 -6.27 16.25 5.12
C PRO A 84 -7.55 17.01 4.81
N TYR A 85 -7.97 17.05 3.54
CA TYR A 85 -9.23 17.69 3.17
C TYR A 85 -10.44 16.88 3.64
N GLY A 86 -10.36 15.55 3.60
CA GLY A 86 -11.37 14.68 4.21
C GLY A 86 -11.53 14.98 5.70
N ILE A 87 -10.43 15.04 6.45
CA ILE A 87 -10.43 15.43 7.87
C ILE A 87 -11.04 16.82 8.06
N SER A 88 -10.71 17.80 7.20
CA SER A 88 -11.28 19.15 7.24
C SER A 88 -12.80 19.16 7.08
N VAL A 89 -13.33 18.39 6.12
CA VAL A 89 -14.78 18.26 5.93
C VAL A 89 -15.44 17.65 7.18
N PHE A 90 -14.87 16.59 7.75
CA PHE A 90 -15.40 16.00 8.98
C PHE A 90 -15.30 16.94 10.18
N HIS A 91 -14.22 17.73 10.28
CA HIS A 91 -14.04 18.70 11.35
C HIS A 91 -15.03 19.86 11.23
N ALA A 92 -15.36 20.29 10.01
CA ALA A 92 -16.42 21.26 9.78
C ALA A 92 -17.81 20.72 10.20
N LEU A 93 -18.07 19.43 10.02
CA LEU A 93 -19.31 18.77 10.45
C LEU A 93 -19.35 18.48 11.96
N LEU A 94 -18.18 18.25 12.58
CA LEU A 94 -18.02 17.88 13.99
C LEU A 94 -16.96 18.77 14.65
N PRO A 95 -17.22 20.09 14.82
CA PRO A 95 -16.20 21.05 15.27
C PRO A 95 -15.72 20.83 16.70
N PHE A 96 -16.42 19.99 17.48
CA PHE A 96 -16.03 19.60 18.84
C PHE A 96 -15.04 18.43 18.86
N ALA A 97 -14.91 17.68 17.77
CA ALA A 97 -14.03 16.52 17.70
C ALA A 97 -12.62 16.94 17.30
N PRO A 98 -11.57 16.65 18.09
CA PRO A 98 -10.20 16.99 17.72
C PRO A 98 -9.81 16.37 16.37
N VAL A 99 -9.05 17.10 15.56
CA VAL A 99 -8.51 16.65 14.25
C VAL A 99 -7.90 15.26 14.33
N LEU A 100 -7.10 15.00 15.37
CA LEU A 100 -6.48 13.71 15.61
C LEU A 100 -7.48 12.60 15.92
N VAL A 101 -8.63 12.87 16.54
CA VAL A 101 -9.67 11.85 16.77
C VAL A 101 -10.35 11.50 15.44
N ILE A 102 -10.64 12.51 14.61
CA ILE A 102 -11.22 12.33 13.28
C ILE A 102 -10.28 11.49 12.40
N ASP A 103 -8.99 11.81 12.35
CA ASP A 103 -7.99 11.02 11.63
C ASP A 103 -7.96 9.55 12.08
N GLY A 104 -8.03 9.29 13.40
CA GLY A 104 -8.07 7.94 13.94
C GLY A 104 -9.30 7.15 13.50
N ILE A 105 -10.47 7.81 13.43
CA ILE A 105 -11.71 7.21 12.93
C ILE A 105 -11.61 6.90 11.43
N ILE A 106 -11.08 7.83 10.63
CA ILE A 106 -10.86 7.61 9.20
C ILE A 106 -9.89 6.43 9.00
N LYS A 107 -8.76 6.42 9.72
CA LYS A 107 -7.76 5.34 9.70
C LYS A 107 -8.40 3.98 10.04
N PHE A 108 -9.24 3.92 11.06
CA PHE A 108 -9.98 2.71 11.42
C PHE A 108 -10.82 2.15 10.25
N PHE A 109 -11.62 2.99 9.59
CA PHE A 109 -12.43 2.55 8.45
C PHE A 109 -11.57 2.18 7.23
N LEU A 110 -10.47 2.89 6.99
CA LEU A 110 -9.54 2.57 5.91
C LEU A 110 -8.84 1.24 6.12
N LEU A 111 -8.48 0.88 7.36
CA LEU A 111 -7.90 -0.43 7.68
C LEU A 111 -8.90 -1.56 7.43
N ILE A 112 -10.17 -1.41 7.83
CA ILE A 112 -11.23 -2.38 7.50
C ILE A 112 -11.37 -2.54 5.99
N LEU A 113 -11.40 -1.41 5.26
CA LEU A 113 -11.51 -1.42 3.80
C LEU A 113 -10.28 -2.07 3.14
N CYS A 114 -9.10 -1.83 3.68
CA CYS A 114 -7.85 -2.45 3.23
C CYS A 114 -7.87 -3.96 3.45
N GLN A 115 -8.21 -4.43 4.66
CA GLN A 115 -8.31 -5.85 5.02
C GLN A 115 -9.34 -6.57 4.15
N TRP A 116 -10.53 -5.98 4.02
CA TRP A 116 -11.61 -6.55 3.21
C TRP A 116 -11.24 -6.57 1.72
N GLY A 117 -10.70 -5.47 1.20
CA GLY A 117 -10.25 -5.37 -0.18
C GLY A 117 -9.14 -6.39 -0.50
N LEU A 118 -8.14 -6.48 0.37
CA LEU A 118 -7.03 -7.42 0.24
C LEU A 118 -7.53 -8.87 0.31
N TYR A 119 -8.45 -9.19 1.24
CA TYR A 119 -9.07 -10.51 1.32
C TYR A 119 -9.74 -10.91 0.00
N ARG A 120 -10.55 -10.00 -0.56
CA ARG A 120 -11.25 -10.21 -1.83
C ARG A 120 -10.28 -10.36 -3.00
N TYR A 121 -9.22 -9.57 -3.03
CA TYR A 121 -8.16 -9.68 -4.03
C TYR A 121 -7.39 -11.00 -3.91
N LEU A 122 -6.99 -11.42 -2.71
CA LEU A 122 -6.29 -12.70 -2.50
C LEU A 122 -7.17 -13.91 -2.83
N CYS A 123 -8.49 -13.83 -2.59
CA CYS A 123 -9.43 -14.89 -3.00
C CYS A 123 -9.51 -15.08 -4.53
N LEU A 124 -8.94 -14.19 -5.35
CA LEU A 124 -8.80 -14.43 -6.79
C LEU A 124 -7.78 -15.54 -7.10
N PHE A 125 -6.82 -15.78 -6.19
CA PHE A 125 -5.70 -16.70 -6.40
C PHE A 125 -5.69 -17.86 -5.40
N PHE A 126 -6.32 -17.70 -4.23
CA PHE A 126 -6.19 -18.63 -3.10
C PHE A 126 -7.54 -19.08 -2.54
N PRO A 127 -7.58 -20.26 -1.88
CA PRO A 127 -8.70 -20.60 -1.02
C PRO A 127 -8.83 -19.60 0.14
N ARG A 128 -10.06 -19.49 0.67
CA ARG A 128 -10.43 -18.50 1.69
C ARG A 128 -9.53 -18.49 2.93
N SER A 129 -9.07 -19.65 3.38
CA SER A 129 -8.18 -19.78 4.54
C SER A 129 -6.81 -19.17 4.27
N ALA A 130 -6.21 -19.47 3.13
CA ALA A 130 -4.93 -18.90 2.73
C ALA A 130 -5.04 -17.39 2.44
N ALA A 131 -6.15 -16.94 1.85
CA ALA A 131 -6.42 -15.51 1.68
C ALA A 131 -6.52 -14.79 3.03
N LEU A 132 -7.22 -15.38 4.01
CA LEU A 132 -7.30 -14.82 5.37
C LEU A 132 -5.91 -14.77 6.02
N PHE A 133 -5.11 -15.84 5.92
CA PHE A 133 -3.75 -15.85 6.44
C PHE A 133 -2.89 -14.73 5.80
N GLY A 134 -3.03 -14.51 4.49
CA GLY A 134 -2.36 -13.40 3.79
C GLY A 134 -2.75 -12.02 4.32
N VAL A 135 -4.03 -11.80 4.67
CA VAL A 135 -4.49 -10.55 5.29
C VAL A 135 -3.91 -10.39 6.70
N LEU A 136 -3.97 -11.43 7.53
CA LEU A 136 -3.40 -11.38 8.88
C LEU A 136 -1.90 -11.14 8.86
N TYR A 137 -1.20 -11.72 7.89
CA TYR A 137 0.22 -11.43 7.68
C TYR A 137 0.44 -9.98 7.23
N ALA A 138 -0.40 -9.44 6.35
CA ALA A 138 -0.35 -8.03 5.99
C ALA A 138 -0.59 -7.12 7.21
N ASP A 139 -1.51 -7.47 8.10
CA ASP A 139 -1.77 -6.71 9.34
C ASP A 139 -0.54 -6.66 10.25
N ILE A 140 0.23 -7.75 10.35
CA ILE A 140 1.50 -7.76 11.09
C ILE A 140 2.51 -6.79 10.45
N LEU A 141 2.63 -6.81 9.12
CA LEU A 141 3.54 -5.93 8.40
C LEU A 141 3.11 -4.45 8.51
N ILE A 142 1.81 -4.17 8.44
CA ILE A 142 1.23 -2.83 8.66
C ILE A 142 1.50 -2.39 10.10
N SER A 143 1.27 -3.25 11.09
CA SER A 143 1.58 -2.92 12.49
C SER A 143 3.05 -2.56 12.66
N PHE A 144 3.96 -3.29 12.03
CA PHE A 144 5.39 -2.99 12.06
C PHE A 144 5.68 -1.62 11.42
N THR A 145 5.13 -1.34 10.24
CA THR A 145 5.39 -0.07 9.54
C THR A 145 4.83 1.14 10.24
N LEU A 146 3.67 1.01 10.89
CA LEU A 146 3.05 2.07 11.69
C LEU A 146 3.72 2.24 13.06
N SER A 147 4.34 1.20 13.62
CA SER A 147 5.02 1.30 14.92
C SER A 147 6.32 2.10 14.88
N SER A 148 6.97 2.20 13.71
CA SER A 148 8.15 3.04 13.52
C SER A 148 7.75 4.49 13.24
N ILE A 149 7.21 5.17 14.25
CA ILE A 149 6.74 6.56 14.12
C ILE A 149 7.94 7.50 14.00
N ALA A 150 8.20 7.94 12.77
CA ALA A 150 9.12 9.04 12.48
C ALA A 150 8.39 10.29 11.96
N GLY A 151 7.05 10.30 11.89
CA GLY A 151 6.31 11.38 11.27
C GLY A 151 4.85 11.57 11.71
N PRO A 152 4.14 12.53 11.09
CA PRO A 152 2.76 12.87 11.44
C PRO A 152 1.80 11.71 11.20
N SER A 153 0.91 11.42 12.16
CA SER A 153 -0.04 10.30 12.06
C SER A 153 -0.98 10.39 10.84
N ILE A 154 -1.30 11.62 10.42
CA ILE A 154 -2.12 11.89 9.22
C ILE A 154 -1.44 11.42 7.93
N THR A 155 -0.09 11.45 7.88
CA THR A 155 0.64 10.95 6.71
C THR A 155 0.52 9.43 6.58
N GLU A 156 0.43 8.71 7.69
CA GLU A 156 0.22 7.25 7.70
C GLU A 156 -1.18 6.89 7.22
N THR A 157 -2.20 7.68 7.59
CA THR A 157 -3.56 7.51 7.07
C THR A 157 -3.61 7.63 5.55
N ALA A 158 -2.87 8.60 4.98
CA ALA A 158 -2.72 8.73 3.52
C ALA A 158 -2.03 7.51 2.88
N ASP A 159 -1.11 6.87 3.59
CA ASP A 159 -0.38 5.69 3.12
C ASP A 159 -1.26 4.43 3.14
N ILE A 160 -2.13 4.29 4.15
CA ILE A 160 -3.15 3.24 4.20
C ILE A 160 -4.18 3.45 3.07
N LEU A 161 -4.64 4.69 2.84
CA LEU A 161 -5.53 5.00 1.72
C LEU A 161 -4.87 4.67 0.38
N ASN A 162 -3.57 4.95 0.24
CA ASN A 162 -2.82 4.58 -0.96
C ASN A 162 -2.77 3.05 -1.15
N MET A 163 -2.60 2.27 -0.08
CA MET A 163 -2.69 0.81 -0.14
C MET A 163 -4.08 0.34 -0.63
N VAL A 164 -5.17 0.96 -0.16
CA VAL A 164 -6.54 0.69 -0.66
C VAL A 164 -6.64 0.95 -2.17
N PHE A 165 -6.07 2.05 -2.66
CA PHE A 165 -6.07 2.35 -4.10
C PHE A 165 -5.25 1.35 -4.91
N PHE A 166 -4.10 0.90 -4.42
CA PHE A 166 -3.35 -0.16 -5.08
C PHE A 166 -4.17 -1.47 -5.13
N ILE A 167 -4.83 -1.87 -4.04
CA ILE A 167 -5.72 -3.04 -4.03
C ILE A 167 -6.81 -2.90 -5.09
N ALA A 168 -7.50 -1.76 -5.13
CA ALA A 168 -8.56 -1.48 -6.09
C ALA A 168 -8.04 -1.50 -7.54
N ALA A 169 -6.86 -0.93 -7.81
CA ALA A 169 -6.26 -0.90 -9.14
C ALA A 169 -5.83 -2.30 -9.60
N PHE A 170 -5.20 -3.09 -8.72
CA PHE A 170 -4.88 -4.50 -9.01
C PHE A 170 -6.12 -5.34 -9.26
N TYR A 171 -7.16 -5.15 -8.44
CA TYR A 171 -8.44 -5.82 -8.64
C TYR A 171 -9.08 -5.43 -9.97
N ALA A 172 -9.10 -4.14 -10.32
CA ALA A 172 -9.63 -3.64 -11.59
C ALA A 172 -8.83 -4.18 -12.80
N LEU A 173 -7.50 -4.24 -12.70
CA LEU A 173 -6.64 -4.82 -13.73
C LEU A 173 -6.92 -6.31 -13.92
N HIS A 174 -7.05 -7.07 -12.83
CA HIS A 174 -7.38 -8.49 -12.90
C HIS A 174 -8.76 -8.71 -13.55
N GLN A 175 -9.76 -7.91 -13.17
CA GLN A 175 -11.12 -7.97 -13.73
C GLN A 175 -11.24 -7.33 -15.12
N ARG A 176 -10.17 -6.76 -15.65
CA ARG A 176 -10.14 -6.02 -16.93
C ARG A 176 -11.16 -4.87 -17.01
N SER A 177 -11.52 -4.28 -15.88
CA SER A 177 -12.45 -3.15 -15.84
C SER A 177 -11.69 -1.85 -16.04
N LEU A 178 -11.57 -1.42 -17.30
CA LEU A 178 -10.91 -0.15 -17.64
C LEU A 178 -11.54 1.06 -16.92
N PRO A 179 -12.88 1.23 -16.86
CA PRO A 179 -13.46 2.38 -16.16
C PRO A 179 -13.08 2.43 -14.68
N LEU A 180 -13.15 1.29 -13.98
CA LEU A 180 -12.77 1.21 -12.57
C LEU A 180 -11.29 1.52 -12.37
N LEU A 181 -10.43 1.00 -13.26
CA LEU A 181 -9.00 1.30 -13.24
C LEU A 181 -8.73 2.79 -13.41
N LEU A 182 -9.31 3.43 -14.43
CA LEU A 182 -9.08 4.85 -14.71
C LEU A 182 -9.57 5.74 -13.57
N ILE A 183 -10.78 5.47 -13.03
CA ILE A 183 -11.29 6.21 -11.86
C ILE A 183 -10.36 6.04 -10.66
N THR A 184 -9.93 4.80 -10.40
CA THR A 184 -9.01 4.52 -9.28
C THR A 184 -7.69 5.26 -9.45
N LEU A 185 -7.07 5.22 -10.63
CA LEU A 185 -5.80 5.89 -10.90
C LEU A 185 -5.91 7.42 -10.78
N PHE A 186 -7.01 8.00 -11.29
CA PHE A 186 -7.29 9.43 -11.18
C PHE A 186 -7.35 9.85 -9.72
N VAL A 187 -8.24 9.23 -8.94
CA VAL A 187 -8.45 9.59 -7.53
C VAL A 187 -7.21 9.28 -6.69
N ALA A 188 -6.54 8.15 -6.93
CA ALA A 188 -5.34 7.77 -6.19
C ALA A 188 -4.19 8.76 -6.39
N THR A 189 -4.06 9.35 -7.57
CA THR A 189 -3.01 10.34 -7.85
C THR A 189 -3.20 11.63 -7.03
N TRP A 190 -4.44 11.96 -6.66
CA TRP A 190 -4.74 13.08 -5.74
C TRP A 190 -4.42 12.77 -4.28
N ASN A 191 -4.21 11.50 -3.94
CA ASN A 191 -3.72 11.10 -2.63
C ASN A 191 -2.20 11.00 -2.62
N ARG A 192 -1.64 10.28 -3.61
CA ARG A 192 -0.20 10.03 -3.70
C ARG A 192 0.24 9.64 -5.11
N GLU A 193 1.36 10.20 -5.54
CA GLU A 193 1.95 9.90 -6.84
C GLU A 193 2.50 8.46 -6.93
N THR A 194 2.67 7.76 -5.81
CA THR A 194 3.17 6.38 -5.84
C THR A 194 2.33 5.43 -6.69
N ILE A 195 1.04 5.74 -6.92
CA ILE A 195 0.17 4.95 -7.81
C ILE A 195 0.69 4.90 -9.26
N LEU A 196 1.52 5.86 -9.68
CA LEU A 196 2.21 5.85 -10.98
C LEU A 196 3.01 4.55 -11.18
N ALA A 197 3.46 3.92 -10.10
CA ALA A 197 4.22 2.69 -10.15
C ALA A 197 3.43 1.51 -10.75
N ILE A 198 2.10 1.61 -10.90
CA ILE A 198 1.28 0.62 -11.59
C ILE A 198 1.46 0.66 -13.12
N LEU A 199 1.83 1.81 -13.70
CA LEU A 199 1.88 2.00 -15.16
C LEU A 199 2.77 0.98 -15.90
N PRO A 200 3.99 0.63 -15.45
CA PRO A 200 4.81 -0.39 -16.10
C PRO A 200 4.12 -1.76 -16.20
N MET A 201 3.33 -2.13 -15.18
CA MET A 201 2.59 -3.39 -15.20
C MET A 201 1.52 -3.38 -16.29
N ILE A 202 0.80 -2.26 -16.48
CA ILE A 202 -0.22 -2.12 -17.53
C ILE A 202 0.44 -2.24 -18.91
N ILE A 203 1.57 -1.57 -19.09
CA ILE A 203 2.33 -1.60 -20.35
C ILE A 203 2.81 -3.03 -20.65
N ILE A 204 3.36 -3.73 -19.67
CA ILE A 204 3.82 -5.12 -19.83
C ILE A 204 2.64 -6.05 -20.14
N ASP A 205 1.48 -5.86 -19.50
CA ASP A 205 0.28 -6.66 -19.77
C ASP A 205 -0.22 -6.46 -21.21
N ASP A 206 -0.32 -5.21 -21.69
CA ASP A 206 -0.72 -4.90 -23.07
C ASP A 206 0.26 -5.52 -24.10
N ILE A 207 1.58 -5.38 -23.88
CA ILE A 207 2.63 -5.95 -24.75
C ILE A 207 2.53 -7.48 -24.81
N ARG A 208 2.43 -8.16 -23.65
CA ARG A 208 2.38 -9.62 -23.58
C ARG A 208 1.14 -10.19 -24.26
N ARG A 209 0.01 -9.48 -24.15
CA ARG A 209 -1.25 -9.87 -24.79
C ARG A 209 -1.33 -9.53 -26.27
N LYS A 210 -0.36 -8.78 -26.81
CA LYS A 210 -0.39 -8.21 -28.17
C LYS A 210 -1.65 -7.38 -28.42
N GLU A 211 -2.20 -6.78 -27.36
CA GLU A 211 -3.34 -5.87 -27.45
C GLU A 211 -2.86 -4.48 -27.89
N ARG A 212 -3.76 -3.65 -28.43
CA ARG A 212 -3.43 -2.25 -28.70
C ARG A 212 -3.16 -1.54 -27.37
N PRO A 213 -2.17 -0.62 -27.27
CA PRO A 213 -1.77 0.03 -26.02
C PRO A 213 -2.78 1.09 -25.53
N ILE A 214 -4.06 0.97 -25.88
CA ILE A 214 -5.12 1.92 -25.54
C ILE A 214 -5.28 2.03 -24.02
N ARG A 215 -5.20 0.90 -23.30
CA ARG A 215 -5.30 0.87 -21.83
C ARG A 215 -4.13 1.62 -21.20
N SER A 216 -2.91 1.33 -21.63
CA SER A 216 -1.70 2.02 -21.17
C SER A 216 -1.72 3.52 -21.45
N ILE A 217 -2.12 3.93 -22.65
CA ILE A 217 -2.21 5.35 -23.04
C ILE A 217 -3.28 6.05 -22.19
N ALA A 218 -4.47 5.46 -22.06
CA ALA A 218 -5.55 6.04 -21.25
C ALA A 218 -5.14 6.18 -19.78
N ALA A 219 -4.51 5.14 -19.20
CA ALA A 219 -4.00 5.19 -17.83
C ALA A 219 -2.95 6.29 -17.65
N MET A 220 -2.00 6.42 -18.59
CA MET A 220 -0.98 7.46 -18.58
C MET A 220 -1.61 8.86 -18.64
N VAL A 221 -2.54 9.10 -19.57
CA VAL A 221 -3.23 10.39 -19.71
C VAL A 221 -4.00 10.74 -18.45
N VAL A 222 -4.72 9.78 -17.85
CA VAL A 222 -5.49 10.00 -16.62
C VAL A 222 -4.59 10.36 -15.44
N VAL A 223 -3.48 9.65 -15.27
CA VAL A 223 -2.55 9.92 -14.18
C VAL A 223 -1.82 11.25 -14.38
N LEU A 224 -1.34 11.54 -15.60
CA LEU A 224 -0.69 12.81 -15.92
C LEU A 224 -1.65 13.99 -15.77
N SER A 225 -2.90 13.86 -16.23
CA SER A 225 -3.89 14.92 -16.08
C SER A 225 -4.23 15.17 -14.61
N ALA A 226 -4.44 14.13 -13.80
CA ALA A 226 -4.64 14.28 -12.36
C ALA A 226 -3.46 15.00 -11.69
N TYR A 227 -2.24 14.60 -12.03
CA TYR A 227 -1.00 15.20 -11.50
C TYR A 227 -0.79 16.66 -11.94
N VAL A 228 -1.12 17.00 -13.19
CA VAL A 228 -1.04 18.39 -13.67
C VAL A 228 -2.11 19.25 -13.00
N VAL A 229 -3.35 18.76 -12.94
CA VAL A 229 -4.48 19.50 -12.34
C VAL A 229 -4.20 19.84 -10.87
N ILE A 230 -3.74 18.87 -10.07
CA ILE A 230 -3.46 19.13 -8.64
C ILE A 230 -2.36 20.19 -8.46
N ARG A 231 -1.34 20.20 -9.33
CA ARG A 231 -0.24 21.18 -9.30
C ARG A 231 -0.63 22.56 -9.81
N LEU A 232 -1.64 22.66 -10.67
CA LEU A 232 -2.19 23.95 -11.10
C LEU A 232 -3.11 24.56 -10.04
N ILE A 233 -3.83 23.72 -9.29
CA ILE A 233 -4.78 24.17 -8.26
C ILE A 233 -4.07 24.52 -6.95
N ILE A 234 -3.05 23.75 -6.57
CA ILE A 234 -2.37 23.89 -5.28
C ILE A 234 -0.97 24.47 -5.49
N PRO A 235 -0.77 25.78 -5.25
CA PRO A 235 0.56 26.38 -5.30
C PRO A 235 1.37 25.88 -4.10
N ALA A 236 2.42 25.08 -4.35
CA ALA A 236 3.34 24.67 -3.30
C ALA A 236 4.46 25.72 -3.14
N SER A 237 4.75 26.10 -1.89
CA SER A 237 5.77 27.11 -1.55
C SER A 237 7.17 26.73 -2.06
N GLN A 238 7.48 25.44 -2.12
CA GLN A 238 8.73 24.90 -2.66
C GLN A 238 8.49 23.53 -3.31
N GLY A 239 9.04 23.32 -4.50
CA GLY A 239 9.11 21.99 -5.11
C GLY A 239 10.33 21.24 -4.59
N ALA A 240 10.14 20.20 -3.77
CA ALA A 240 11.18 19.21 -3.59
C ALA A 240 11.28 18.41 -4.89
N TRP A 241 12.18 18.83 -5.76
CA TRP A 241 12.52 18.10 -6.97
C TRP A 241 13.42 16.92 -6.64
N PHE A 242 13.58 16.02 -7.61
CA PHE A 242 14.62 15.01 -7.57
C PHE A 242 15.96 15.66 -7.22
N THR A 243 16.54 15.29 -6.08
CA THR A 243 17.84 15.79 -5.63
C THR A 243 18.71 14.60 -5.27
N PHE A 244 20.01 14.69 -5.60
CA PHE A 244 21.01 13.73 -5.14
C PHE A 244 21.06 13.60 -3.61
N THR A 245 20.49 14.58 -2.90
CA THR A 245 20.30 14.58 -1.45
C THR A 245 19.52 13.36 -0.94
N GLY A 246 18.51 12.86 -1.67
CA GLY A 246 17.77 11.67 -1.27
C GLY A 246 18.67 10.43 -1.23
N LEU A 247 19.46 10.24 -2.29
CA LEU A 247 20.41 9.13 -2.39
C LEU A 247 21.47 9.17 -1.28
N VAL A 248 22.03 10.36 -0.99
CA VAL A 248 23.00 10.56 0.10
C VAL A 248 22.41 10.25 1.48
N LYS A 249 21.12 10.51 1.69
CA LYS A 249 20.41 10.20 2.96
C LYS A 249 20.10 8.71 3.12
N ASN A 250 19.96 7.98 2.03
CA ASN A 250 19.46 6.60 2.04
C ASN A 250 20.56 5.53 1.92
N ILE A 251 21.74 5.88 1.38
CA ILE A 251 22.86 4.95 1.25
C ILE A 251 23.83 5.14 2.44
N PRO A 252 24.08 4.10 3.25
CA PRO A 252 25.02 4.18 4.36
C PRO A 252 26.41 4.65 3.89
N PHE A 253 27.11 5.40 4.74
CA PHE A 253 28.48 5.89 4.53
C PHE A 253 28.68 6.97 3.44
N LEU A 254 27.62 7.38 2.71
CA LEU A 254 27.73 8.53 1.79
C LEU A 254 27.69 9.89 2.51
N SER A 255 27.05 9.95 3.67
CA SER A 255 27.07 11.11 4.57
C SER A 255 27.29 10.64 6.01
N PRO A 256 28.34 11.13 6.71
CA PRO A 256 28.58 10.81 8.11
C PRO A 256 27.36 11.11 9.00
N GLU A 257 26.66 12.21 8.73
CA GLU A 257 25.49 12.66 9.51
C GLU A 257 24.27 11.75 9.38
N HIS A 258 24.18 11.00 8.28
CA HIS A 258 23.02 10.15 7.98
C HIS A 258 23.32 8.66 8.04
N THR A 259 24.57 8.26 8.30
CA THR A 259 25.00 6.86 8.20
C THR A 259 24.18 5.94 9.11
N MET A 260 23.95 6.32 10.37
CA MET A 260 23.18 5.48 11.30
C MET A 260 21.71 5.36 10.87
N ASN A 261 21.07 6.46 10.47
CA ASN A 261 19.69 6.46 10.01
C ASN A 261 19.51 5.65 8.72
N ALA A 262 20.43 5.80 7.77
CA ALA A 262 20.46 5.01 6.55
C ALA A 262 20.61 3.53 6.88
N LEU A 263 21.56 3.15 7.74
CA LEU A 263 21.79 1.75 8.13
C LEU A 263 20.53 1.14 8.77
N MET A 264 19.94 1.83 9.76
CA MET A 264 18.73 1.36 10.44
C MET A 264 17.55 1.24 9.47
N GLY A 265 17.34 2.24 8.60
CA GLY A 265 16.30 2.20 7.58
C GLY A 265 16.48 1.02 6.62
N ASN A 266 17.70 0.77 6.15
CA ASN A 266 18.00 -0.38 5.29
C ASN A 266 17.78 -1.72 6.01
N ILE A 267 18.14 -1.83 7.30
CA ILE A 267 17.88 -3.03 8.11
C ILE A 267 16.37 -3.26 8.26
N HIS A 268 15.60 -2.22 8.60
CA HIS A 268 14.15 -2.34 8.72
C HIS A 268 13.50 -2.77 7.40
N VAL A 269 13.91 -2.18 6.28
CA VAL A 269 13.39 -2.56 4.95
C VAL A 269 13.81 -3.97 4.57
N ALA A 270 15.04 -4.39 4.88
CA ALA A 270 15.49 -5.76 4.65
C ALA A 270 14.67 -6.75 5.48
N LEU A 271 14.46 -6.50 6.78
CA LEU A 271 13.63 -7.37 7.62
C LEU A 271 12.19 -7.44 7.13
N LEU A 272 11.65 -6.32 6.65
CA LEU A 272 10.27 -6.21 6.18
C LEU A 272 10.05 -6.90 4.82
N LEU A 273 10.95 -6.68 3.85
CA LEU A 273 10.73 -7.05 2.45
C LEU A 273 11.58 -8.22 1.97
N LEU A 274 12.77 -8.45 2.53
CA LEU A 274 13.67 -9.48 2.00
C LEU A 274 13.08 -10.90 2.05
N PRO A 275 12.47 -11.36 3.17
CA PRO A 275 11.86 -12.69 3.20
C PRO A 275 10.76 -12.84 2.13
N LEU A 276 9.95 -11.80 1.98
CA LEU A 276 8.90 -11.72 0.98
C LEU A 276 9.46 -11.76 -0.45
N ILE A 277 10.50 -10.96 -0.74
CA ILE A 277 11.17 -10.91 -2.05
C ILE A 277 11.78 -12.28 -2.39
N VAL A 278 12.53 -12.88 -1.47
CA VAL A 278 13.14 -14.21 -1.68
C VAL A 278 12.07 -15.24 -2.01
N LEU A 279 11.02 -15.36 -1.18
CA LEU A 279 9.91 -16.28 -1.45
C LEU A 279 9.18 -15.95 -2.76
N SER A 280 9.05 -14.66 -3.10
CA SER A 280 8.40 -14.23 -4.34
C SER A 280 9.16 -14.70 -5.60
N LEU A 281 10.50 -14.83 -5.51
CA LEU A 281 11.35 -15.24 -6.62
C LEU A 281 11.50 -16.76 -6.75
N VAL A 282 11.33 -17.52 -5.66
CA VAL A 282 11.37 -18.99 -5.70
C VAL A 282 10.26 -19.53 -6.60
N GLY A 283 10.65 -20.23 -7.67
CA GLY A 283 9.71 -20.80 -8.63
C GLY A 283 8.95 -19.75 -9.45
N PHE A 284 9.46 -18.52 -9.58
CA PHE A 284 8.76 -17.38 -10.18
C PHE A 284 8.07 -17.67 -11.52
N ARG A 285 8.71 -18.44 -12.41
CA ARG A 285 8.16 -18.78 -13.75
C ARG A 285 6.87 -19.62 -13.69
N ARG A 286 6.58 -20.29 -12.57
CA ARG A 286 5.39 -21.12 -12.38
C ARG A 286 4.20 -20.34 -11.80
N LYS A 287 4.42 -19.10 -11.36
CA LYS A 287 3.39 -18.25 -10.74
C LYS A 287 2.45 -17.66 -11.81
N PRO A 288 1.23 -17.23 -11.47
CA PRO A 288 0.31 -16.60 -12.43
C PRO A 288 0.97 -15.43 -13.17
N VAL A 289 0.79 -15.37 -14.49
CA VAL A 289 1.40 -14.33 -15.36
C VAL A 289 1.07 -12.92 -14.88
N PHE A 290 -0.15 -12.71 -14.38
CA PHE A 290 -0.57 -11.44 -13.78
C PHE A 290 0.36 -10.99 -12.64
N LEU A 291 0.64 -11.88 -11.69
CA LEU A 291 1.52 -11.58 -10.55
C LEU A 291 2.99 -11.47 -10.98
N GLN A 292 3.41 -12.21 -12.01
CA GLN A 292 4.73 -12.03 -12.60
C GLN A 292 4.90 -10.61 -13.19
N ASN A 293 3.89 -10.12 -13.91
CA ASN A 293 3.91 -8.76 -14.46
C ASN A 293 3.94 -7.71 -13.34
N ALA A 294 3.18 -7.93 -12.26
CA ALA A 294 3.16 -7.06 -11.09
C ALA A 294 4.54 -6.90 -10.43
N MET A 295 5.40 -7.92 -10.52
CA MET A 295 6.76 -7.87 -9.95
C MET A 295 7.64 -6.77 -10.58
N ALA A 296 7.31 -6.28 -11.79
CA ALA A 296 8.02 -5.15 -12.42
C ALA A 296 7.92 -3.85 -11.59
N ILE A 297 6.91 -3.74 -10.73
CA ILE A 297 6.72 -2.58 -9.85
C ILE A 297 7.80 -2.57 -8.75
N VAL A 298 8.21 -3.72 -8.23
CA VAL A 298 9.14 -3.83 -7.10
C VAL A 298 10.47 -3.10 -7.34
N PRO A 299 11.24 -3.35 -8.41
CA PRO A 299 12.49 -2.64 -8.64
C PRO A 299 12.28 -1.14 -8.87
N LEU A 300 11.22 -0.74 -9.58
CA LEU A 300 10.89 0.67 -9.77
C LEU A 300 10.60 1.35 -8.43
N PHE A 301 9.85 0.69 -7.56
CA PHE A 301 9.49 1.21 -6.25
C PHE A 301 10.72 1.36 -5.37
N ILE A 302 11.62 0.35 -5.35
CA ILE A 302 12.90 0.44 -4.64
C ILE A 302 13.69 1.65 -5.14
N VAL A 303 13.91 1.77 -6.45
CA VAL A 303 14.67 2.89 -7.04
C VAL A 303 14.04 4.24 -6.68
N ALA A 304 12.72 4.38 -6.82
CA ALA A 304 12.01 5.63 -6.50
C ALA A 304 12.17 6.02 -5.02
N HIS A 305 12.14 5.06 -4.10
CA HIS A 305 12.27 5.34 -2.66
C HIS A 305 13.69 5.69 -2.24
N TYR A 306 14.71 5.09 -2.86
CA TYR A 306 16.11 5.50 -2.61
C TYR A 306 16.42 6.89 -3.17
N LEU A 307 15.75 7.30 -4.24
CA LEU A 307 16.02 8.56 -4.91
C LEU A 307 15.22 9.73 -4.34
N VAL A 308 13.93 9.51 -4.03
CA VAL A 308 12.98 10.57 -3.66
C VAL A 308 12.46 10.42 -2.24
N GLY A 309 12.33 9.19 -1.75
CA GLY A 309 11.82 8.90 -0.42
C GLY A 309 12.91 8.96 0.67
N VAL A 310 12.49 8.71 1.91
CA VAL A 310 13.40 8.45 3.03
C VAL A 310 13.20 6.99 3.42
N ILE A 311 14.24 6.16 3.26
CA ILE A 311 14.12 4.70 3.42
C ILE A 311 13.70 4.27 4.82
N ILE A 312 13.99 5.11 5.82
CA ILE A 312 13.59 4.88 7.21
C ILE A 312 12.07 4.94 7.40
N GLU A 313 11.33 5.57 6.47
CA GLU A 313 9.87 5.59 6.46
C GLU A 313 9.33 4.27 5.91
N THR A 314 9.32 3.24 6.74
CA THR A 314 8.89 1.88 6.39
C THR A 314 7.45 1.82 5.86
N ARG A 315 6.59 2.76 6.27
CA ARG A 315 5.21 2.92 5.78
C ARG A 315 5.09 3.14 4.27
N LEU A 316 6.12 3.70 3.63
CA LEU A 316 6.10 3.95 2.19
C LEU A 316 6.04 2.64 1.38
N TRP A 317 6.49 1.52 1.96
CA TRP A 317 6.62 0.22 1.31
C TRP A 317 5.34 -0.62 1.33
N MET A 318 4.29 -0.19 2.04
CA MET A 318 3.01 -0.92 2.15
C MET A 318 2.40 -1.36 0.80
N PRO A 319 2.45 -0.56 -0.30
CA PRO A 319 1.94 -0.99 -1.59
C PRO A 319 2.57 -2.28 -2.12
N LEU A 320 3.83 -2.57 -1.78
CA LEU A 320 4.50 -3.79 -2.22
C LEU A 320 3.94 -5.04 -1.55
N PHE A 321 3.28 -4.92 -0.39
CA PHE A 321 2.65 -6.07 0.28
C PHE A 321 1.59 -6.73 -0.61
N ILE A 322 0.87 -5.93 -1.40
CA ILE A 322 -0.19 -6.39 -2.31
C ILE A 322 0.36 -7.30 -3.42
N ILE A 323 1.64 -7.14 -3.76
CA ILE A 323 2.33 -7.90 -4.81
C ILE A 323 3.08 -9.07 -4.19
N LEU A 324 3.83 -8.81 -3.14
CA LEU A 324 4.75 -9.77 -2.56
C LEU A 324 4.02 -10.87 -1.78
N ILE A 325 2.99 -10.53 -1.00
CA ILE A 325 2.21 -11.51 -0.22
C ILE A 325 1.63 -12.62 -1.11
N PRO A 326 0.86 -12.34 -2.18
CA PRO A 326 0.34 -13.42 -3.03
C PRO A 326 1.47 -14.22 -3.69
N LEU A 327 2.55 -13.58 -4.15
CA LEU A 327 3.68 -14.31 -4.73
C LEU A 327 4.31 -15.26 -3.68
N SER A 328 4.54 -14.81 -2.45
CA SER A 328 5.14 -15.63 -1.40
C SER A 328 4.21 -16.75 -0.94
N LEU A 329 2.90 -16.51 -0.84
CA LEU A 329 1.92 -17.53 -0.47
C LEU A 329 1.89 -18.70 -1.45
N ILE A 330 2.00 -18.45 -2.75
CA ILE A 330 2.09 -19.53 -3.76
C ILE A 330 3.25 -20.46 -3.43
N THR A 331 4.44 -19.90 -3.16
CA THR A 331 5.63 -20.68 -2.84
C THR A 331 5.45 -21.51 -1.56
N ILE A 332 4.84 -20.92 -0.52
CA ILE A 332 4.58 -21.61 0.74
C ILE A 332 3.61 -22.78 0.51
N LEU A 333 2.48 -22.54 -0.16
CA LEU A 333 1.47 -23.58 -0.41
C LEU A 333 2.02 -24.72 -1.27
N GLU A 334 2.74 -24.40 -2.36
CA GLU A 334 3.42 -25.42 -3.18
C GLU A 334 4.41 -26.27 -2.38
N SER A 335 5.06 -25.70 -1.36
CA SER A 335 6.01 -26.44 -0.53
C SER A 335 5.32 -27.40 0.45
N LEU A 336 4.11 -27.08 0.89
CA LEU A 336 3.31 -27.92 1.79
C LEU A 336 2.64 -29.09 1.05
N GLU A 337 2.37 -28.94 -0.25
CA GLU A 337 1.71 -29.96 -1.06
C GLU A 337 2.66 -31.05 -1.59
N ARG A 338 3.99 -30.82 -1.59
CA ARG A 338 4.95 -31.83 -2.06
C ARG A 338 5.03 -32.97 -1.02
N PRO A 339 4.59 -34.19 -1.36
CA PRO A 339 4.79 -35.33 -0.47
C PRO A 339 6.28 -35.53 -0.22
N SER A 340 6.67 -35.93 0.99
CA SER A 340 8.05 -36.24 1.37
C SER A 340 8.56 -37.53 0.72
N SER A 341 8.31 -37.74 -0.57
CA SER A 341 8.56 -39.00 -1.28
C SER A 341 10.04 -39.27 -1.57
N ASN A 342 10.97 -38.46 -1.04
CA ASN A 342 12.41 -38.58 -1.24
C ASN A 342 13.17 -38.74 0.09
N THR A 343 12.65 -39.50 1.05
CA THR A 343 13.54 -40.15 2.04
C THR A 343 14.12 -41.40 1.38
N PRO A 344 15.39 -41.41 0.94
CA PRO A 344 16.06 -42.64 0.57
C PRO A 344 16.07 -43.55 1.80
N SER A 345 15.49 -44.74 1.63
CA SER A 345 15.50 -45.83 2.62
C SER A 345 16.91 -46.35 2.86
#